data_AF-A0A9P1C1E5-F1
#
_entry.id   AF-A0A9P1C1E5-F1
#
_cell.length_a   1.000
_cell.length_b   1.000
_cell.length_c   1.000
_cell.angle_alpha   90.00
_cell.angle_beta   90.00
_cell.angle_gamma   90.00
#
_symmetry.space_group_name_H-M   'P 1'
#
loop_
_entity.id
_entity.type
_entity.pdbx_description
1 polymer ?
#
loop_
_entity_poly.entity_id
_entity_poly.type
_entity_poly.pdbx_seq_one_letter_code
_entity_poly.pdbx_strand_id
1 'polypeptide(L)'
;MNRAISREAFLRDLQWCPRNFLHRYRLAFKDLDDVPREAIAPLPDDLRQALDKLQPLDPWSASVMAQWLDPTWRCKAWSEIDVMPKEISDENIQREKRERSPAGEPLEVHERRIDPFDGKRYSLAQLLEKYKDQYREKDIKSYWRNAMKPNEYLVVD
;
A
#
# COMPACT_ATOMS: atom_id res chain seq x y z
N MET A 1 17.27 3.00 -22.44
CA MET A 1 16.78 4.33 -22.90
C MET A 1 15.36 4.50 -22.43
N ASN A 2 15.10 5.36 -21.44
CA ASN A 2 13.75 5.72 -21.03
C ASN A 2 13.15 6.68 -22.08
N ARG A 3 12.30 6.17 -22.97
CA ARG A 3 11.46 7.05 -23.79
C ARG A 3 10.34 7.57 -22.90
N ALA A 4 10.42 8.85 -22.50
CA ALA A 4 9.27 9.53 -21.96
C ALA A 4 8.17 9.54 -23.04
N ILE A 5 6.95 9.15 -22.67
CA ILE A 5 5.78 9.20 -23.55
C ILE A 5 5.51 10.69 -23.85
N SER A 6 5.30 11.06 -25.12
CA SER A 6 5.04 12.45 -25.48
C SER A 6 3.73 12.94 -24.87
N ARG A 7 3.61 14.25 -24.61
CA ARG A 7 2.39 14.84 -24.04
C ARG A 7 1.16 14.56 -24.91
N GLU A 8 1.34 14.54 -26.23
CA GLU A 8 0.29 14.23 -27.20
C GLU A 8 -0.14 12.77 -27.12
N ALA A 9 0.80 11.83 -26.92
CA ALA A 9 0.48 10.43 -26.73
C ALA A 9 -0.28 10.22 -25.40
N PHE A 10 0.19 10.84 -24.31
CA PHE A 10 -0.50 10.80 -23.02
C PHE A 10 -1.93 11.36 -23.08
N LEU A 11 -2.14 12.48 -23.79
CA LEU A 11 -3.48 13.06 -23.95
C LEU A 11 -4.42 12.19 -24.81
N ARG A 12 -3.89 11.45 -25.80
CA ARG A 12 -4.67 10.45 -26.55
C ARG A 12 -5.02 9.25 -25.67
N ASP A 13 -4.08 8.78 -24.86
CA ASP A 13 -4.30 7.65 -23.95
C ASP A 13 -5.36 8.00 -22.90
N LEU A 14 -5.41 9.26 -22.42
CA LEU A 14 -6.45 9.76 -21.51
C LEU A 14 -7.87 9.75 -22.12
N GLN A 15 -8.01 9.94 -23.44
CA GLN A 15 -9.31 9.81 -24.10
C GLN A 15 -9.79 8.36 -24.15
N TRP A 16 -8.85 7.43 -24.07
CA TRP A 16 -9.11 6.00 -24.18
C TRP A 16 -9.33 5.33 -22.82
N CYS A 17 -8.54 5.71 -21.81
CA CYS A 17 -8.71 5.30 -20.42
C CYS A 17 -8.40 6.50 -19.50
N PRO A 18 -9.39 7.05 -18.77
CA PRO A 18 -9.20 8.26 -17.97
C PRO A 18 -8.37 8.04 -16.69
N ARG A 19 -8.01 6.78 -16.39
CA ARG A 19 -7.26 6.36 -15.22
C ARG A 19 -6.11 5.45 -15.62
N ASN A 20 -5.12 5.30 -14.73
CA ASN A 20 -4.14 4.24 -14.86
C ASN A 20 -4.86 2.89 -15.00
N PHE A 21 -4.43 2.07 -15.98
CA PHE A 21 -4.96 0.72 -16.22
C PHE A 21 -4.47 -0.24 -15.13
N LEU A 22 -4.89 0.03 -13.90
CA LEU A 22 -4.56 -0.72 -12.71
C LEU A 22 -5.88 -1.14 -12.07
N HIS A 23 -6.09 -2.45 -11.99
CA HIS A 23 -7.24 -3.07 -11.33
C HIS A 23 -6.74 -4.02 -10.25
N ARG A 24 -7.18 -3.81 -9.01
CA ARG A 24 -6.92 -4.76 -7.91
C ARG A 24 -7.91 -5.90 -8.03
N TYR A 25 -7.57 -6.83 -8.91
CA TYR A 25 -8.41 -7.96 -9.27
C TYR A 25 -8.58 -8.96 -8.13
N ARG A 26 -7.51 -9.29 -7.40
CA ARG A 26 -7.48 -10.42 -6.47
C ARG A 26 -6.79 -10.04 -5.18
N LEU A 27 -7.42 -10.41 -4.07
CA LEU A 27 -6.83 -10.38 -2.74
C LEU A 27 -6.93 -11.79 -2.16
N ALA A 28 -5.79 -12.41 -1.89
CA ALA A 28 -5.72 -13.70 -1.21
C ALA A 28 -4.93 -13.53 0.10
N PHE A 29 -5.45 -14.07 1.18
CA PHE A 29 -4.85 -13.99 2.52
C PHE A 29 -5.27 -15.20 3.35
N LYS A 30 -4.61 -15.45 4.46
CA LYS A 30 -5.09 -16.39 5.48
C LYS A 30 -5.78 -15.61 6.58
N ASP A 31 -6.92 -16.09 7.05
CA ASP A 31 -7.59 -15.51 8.22
C ASP A 31 -6.90 -15.93 9.54
N LEU A 32 -7.49 -15.56 10.67
CA LEU A 32 -6.94 -15.83 12.00
C LEU A 32 -6.88 -17.32 12.35
N ASP A 33 -7.62 -18.14 11.62
CA ASP A 33 -7.66 -19.60 11.79
C ASP A 33 -6.76 -20.31 10.75
N ASP A 34 -5.85 -19.56 10.11
CA ASP A 34 -4.98 -20.00 9.02
C ASP A 34 -5.74 -20.51 7.77
N VAL A 35 -7.05 -20.19 7.66
CA VAL A 35 -7.88 -20.62 6.53
C VAL A 35 -7.64 -19.68 5.35
N PRO A 36 -7.32 -20.20 4.15
CA PRO A 36 -7.13 -19.38 2.97
C PRO A 36 -8.45 -18.74 2.52
N ARG A 37 -8.45 -17.41 2.44
CA ARG A 37 -9.54 -16.58 1.93
C ARG A 37 -9.11 -15.90 0.65
N GLU A 38 -10.07 -15.77 -0.27
CA GLU A 38 -9.86 -15.13 -1.55
C GLU A 38 -11.04 -14.24 -1.90
N ALA A 39 -10.74 -12.99 -2.25
CA ALA A 39 -11.68 -12.02 -2.76
C ALA A 39 -11.26 -11.61 -4.17
N ILE A 40 -12.23 -11.54 -5.08
CA ILE A 40 -12.00 -11.17 -6.47
C ILE A 40 -12.97 -10.05 -6.85
N ALA A 41 -12.45 -8.96 -7.40
CA ALA A 41 -13.24 -7.84 -7.89
C ALA A 41 -13.42 -7.95 -9.42
N PRO A 42 -14.66 -7.93 -9.94
CA PRO A 42 -14.88 -7.94 -11.38
C PRO A 42 -14.25 -6.70 -12.03
N LEU A 43 -13.90 -6.81 -13.31
CA LEU A 43 -13.30 -5.71 -14.05
C LEU A 43 -14.35 -4.57 -14.20
N PRO A 44 -14.03 -3.33 -13.78
CA PRO A 44 -14.88 -2.16 -13.99
C PRO A 44 -15.27 -1.96 -15.46
N ASP A 45 -16.44 -1.37 -15.72
CA ASP A 45 -16.97 -1.21 -17.09
C ASP A 45 -16.06 -0.37 -17.98
N ASP A 46 -15.42 0.66 -17.43
CA ASP A 46 -14.47 1.51 -18.15
C ASP A 46 -13.23 0.73 -18.59
N LEU A 47 -12.70 -0.13 -17.73
CA LEU A 47 -11.55 -0.99 -18.06
C LEU A 47 -11.94 -2.11 -19.04
N ARG A 48 -13.16 -2.65 -18.96
CA ARG A 48 -13.68 -3.58 -19.98
C ARG A 48 -13.78 -2.92 -21.35
N GLN A 49 -14.32 -1.71 -21.43
CA GLN A 49 -14.43 -0.96 -22.68
C GLN A 49 -13.07 -0.57 -23.26
N ALA A 50 -12.10 -0.26 -22.41
CA ALA A 50 -10.72 -0.03 -22.86
C ALA A 50 -10.12 -1.36 -23.38
N LEU A 51 -10.24 -2.46 -22.64
CA LEU A 51 -9.73 -3.77 -23.07
C LEU A 51 -10.30 -4.22 -24.43
N ASP A 52 -11.59 -4.01 -24.67
CA ASP A 52 -12.27 -4.34 -25.93
C ASP A 52 -11.68 -3.63 -27.16
N LYS A 53 -11.04 -2.48 -26.96
CA LYS A 53 -10.39 -1.69 -28.01
C LYS A 53 -8.93 -2.08 -28.25
N LEU A 54 -8.35 -2.96 -27.42
CA LEU A 54 -6.99 -3.46 -27.61
C LEU A 54 -6.99 -4.65 -28.55
N GLN A 55 -5.91 -4.77 -29.31
CA GLN A 55 -5.58 -6.00 -30.02
C GLN A 55 -4.51 -6.76 -29.22
N PRO A 56 -4.68 -8.07 -29.02
CA PRO A 56 -3.63 -8.89 -28.43
C PRO A 56 -2.42 -8.92 -29.35
N LEU A 57 -1.23 -8.91 -28.76
CA LEU A 57 0.03 -8.91 -29.50
C LEU A 57 0.36 -10.30 -30.05
N ASP A 58 -0.08 -11.34 -29.36
CA ASP A 58 0.28 -12.74 -29.60
C ASP A 58 -0.85 -13.69 -29.12
N PRO A 59 -0.77 -15.00 -29.42
CA PRO A 59 -1.79 -15.97 -28.99
C PRO A 59 -1.94 -16.08 -27.47
N TRP A 60 -0.89 -15.79 -26.70
CA TRP A 60 -0.92 -15.84 -25.24
C TRP A 60 -1.77 -14.71 -24.67
N SER A 61 -1.49 -13.47 -25.08
CA SER A 61 -2.25 -12.27 -24.74
C SER A 61 -3.70 -12.36 -25.25
N ALA A 62 -3.93 -13.00 -26.41
CA ALA A 62 -5.29 -13.27 -26.90
C ALA A 62 -6.07 -14.20 -25.97
N SER A 63 -5.44 -15.28 -25.49
CA SER A 63 -6.05 -16.24 -24.55
C SER A 63 -6.43 -15.56 -23.23
N VAL A 64 -5.51 -14.76 -22.66
CA VAL A 64 -5.78 -13.99 -21.43
C VAL A 64 -6.92 -13.00 -21.67
N MET A 65 -6.90 -12.24 -22.77
CA MET A 65 -7.95 -11.26 -23.08
C MET A 65 -9.32 -11.91 -23.23
N ALA A 66 -9.40 -13.08 -23.88
CA ALA A 66 -10.64 -13.84 -24.03
C ALA A 66 -11.21 -14.27 -22.67
N GLN A 67 -10.36 -14.71 -21.74
CA GLN A 67 -10.77 -15.06 -20.38
C GLN A 67 -11.38 -13.86 -19.61
N TRP A 68 -10.79 -12.67 -19.75
CA TRP A 68 -11.30 -11.46 -19.09
C TRP A 68 -12.60 -10.92 -19.67
N LEU A 69 -12.87 -11.21 -20.95
CA LEU A 69 -14.08 -10.78 -21.65
C LEU A 69 -15.21 -11.82 -21.57
N ASP A 70 -14.93 -13.03 -21.09
CA ASP A 70 -15.94 -14.09 -20.94
C ASP A 70 -16.98 -13.69 -19.87
N PRO A 71 -18.26 -13.51 -20.23
CA PRO A 71 -19.31 -13.15 -19.28
C PRO A 71 -19.64 -14.28 -18.30
N THR A 72 -19.26 -15.52 -18.62
CA THR A 72 -19.40 -16.69 -17.75
C THR A 72 -18.25 -16.83 -16.76
N TRP A 73 -17.15 -16.08 -16.96
CA TRP A 73 -16.07 -15.93 -16.01
C TRP A 73 -16.55 -15.12 -14.79
N ARG A 74 -17.28 -15.81 -13.91
CA ARG A 74 -17.87 -15.24 -12.70
C ARG A 74 -16.87 -15.29 -11.56
N CYS A 75 -16.37 -14.12 -11.20
CA CYS A 75 -15.66 -13.91 -9.94
C CYS A 75 -16.68 -13.92 -8.79
N LYS A 76 -16.38 -14.61 -7.67
CA LYS A 76 -17.23 -14.53 -6.48
C LYS A 76 -17.29 -13.08 -6.03
N ALA A 77 -18.48 -12.51 -5.94
CA ALA A 77 -18.65 -11.14 -5.45
C ALA A 77 -18.19 -11.05 -3.98
N TRP A 78 -17.78 -9.87 -3.52
CA TRP A 78 -17.44 -9.64 -2.10
C TRP A 78 -18.55 -10.08 -1.14
N SER A 79 -19.81 -10.01 -1.58
CA SER A 79 -21.00 -10.46 -0.84
C SER A 79 -21.21 -11.97 -0.80
N GLU A 80 -20.51 -12.72 -1.66
CA GLU A 80 -20.57 -14.19 -1.77
C GLU A 80 -19.40 -14.89 -1.07
N ILE A 81 -18.46 -14.10 -0.55
CA ILE A 81 -17.44 -14.59 0.37
C ILE A 81 -18.12 -14.72 1.72
N ASP A 82 -18.04 -15.91 2.33
CA ASP A 82 -18.54 -16.12 3.69
C ASP A 82 -17.94 -15.06 4.62
N VAL A 83 -18.77 -14.08 4.97
CA VAL A 83 -18.40 -13.04 5.91
C VAL A 83 -18.18 -13.76 7.23
N MET A 84 -16.98 -13.59 7.82
CA MET A 84 -16.70 -14.05 9.17
C MET A 84 -17.91 -13.75 10.07
N PRO A 85 -18.38 -14.71 10.89
CA PRO A 85 -19.38 -14.43 11.90
C PRO A 85 -18.96 -13.17 12.66
N LYS A 86 -19.88 -12.20 12.82
CA LYS A 86 -19.64 -10.95 13.57
C LYS A 86 -19.19 -11.20 15.02
N GLU A 87 -19.29 -12.44 15.47
CA GLU A 87 -18.90 -12.97 16.78
C GLU A 87 -17.41 -13.23 16.93
N ILE A 88 -16.62 -13.12 15.86
CA ILE A 88 -15.17 -12.83 16.00
C ILE A 88 -15.08 -11.34 16.38
N SER A 89 -15.54 -11.14 17.60
CA SER A 89 -15.77 -9.89 18.30
C SER A 89 -14.45 -9.20 18.54
N ASP A 90 -14.54 -7.95 18.96
CA ASP A 90 -13.45 -7.08 19.38
C ASP A 90 -12.36 -7.76 20.23
N GLU A 91 -12.64 -8.91 20.85
CA GLU A 91 -11.69 -9.76 21.56
C GLU A 91 -10.53 -10.29 20.72
N ASN A 92 -10.74 -10.74 19.48
CA ASN A 92 -9.62 -11.24 18.65
C ASN A 92 -8.73 -10.09 18.13
N ILE A 93 -9.33 -8.93 17.82
CA ILE A 93 -8.58 -7.71 17.48
C ILE A 93 -7.82 -7.20 18.71
N GLN A 94 -8.43 -7.24 19.91
CA GLN A 94 -7.76 -6.90 21.15
C GLN A 94 -6.67 -7.91 21.54
N ARG A 95 -6.89 -9.20 21.29
CA ARG A 95 -5.91 -10.26 21.53
C ARG A 95 -4.72 -10.11 20.59
N GLU A 96 -4.93 -9.92 19.29
CA GLU A 96 -3.83 -9.60 18.36
C GLU A 96 -3.14 -8.26 18.72
N LYS A 97 -3.87 -7.25 19.22
CA LYS A 97 -3.25 -6.01 19.73
C LYS A 97 -2.37 -6.28 20.96
N ARG A 98 -2.78 -7.20 21.84
CA ARG A 98 -2.04 -7.65 23.03
C ARG A 98 -0.88 -8.59 22.66
N GLU A 99 -1.00 -9.37 21.60
CA GLU A 99 0.00 -10.37 21.15
C GLU A 99 1.03 -9.79 20.16
N ARG A 100 0.63 -8.85 19.28
CA ARG A 100 1.56 -8.01 18.48
C ARG A 100 2.20 -6.90 19.30
N SER A 101 1.68 -6.64 20.50
CA SER A 101 2.44 -5.92 21.50
C SER A 101 3.38 -6.94 22.12
N PRO A 102 4.69 -6.99 21.77
CA PRO A 102 5.63 -7.68 22.64
C PRO A 102 5.45 -7.02 24.01
N ALA A 103 5.21 -7.86 25.02
CA ALA A 103 4.91 -7.44 26.37
C ALA A 103 5.81 -6.29 26.79
N GLY A 104 5.25 -5.10 27.01
CA GLY A 104 5.77 -4.10 27.93
C GLY A 104 7.26 -3.75 27.88
N GLU A 105 7.99 -4.07 26.81
CA GLU A 105 9.34 -3.55 26.63
C GLU A 105 9.17 -2.15 26.04
N PRO A 106 9.63 -1.09 26.73
CA PRO A 106 9.70 0.22 26.13
C PRO A 106 10.45 0.04 24.82
N LEU A 107 9.81 0.35 23.67
CA LEU A 107 10.53 0.44 22.40
C LEU A 107 11.74 1.33 22.67
N GLU A 108 12.91 0.68 22.75
CA GLU A 108 14.08 1.30 23.34
C GLU A 108 14.38 2.55 22.51
N VAL A 109 14.36 3.68 23.21
CA VAL A 109 14.32 5.05 22.70
C VAL A 109 15.70 5.45 22.16
N HIS A 110 16.27 4.59 21.32
CA HIS A 110 17.63 4.66 20.81
C HIS A 110 17.67 4.82 19.29
N GLU A 111 16.51 4.97 18.64
CA GLU A 111 16.47 5.51 17.27
C GLU A 111 17.10 6.90 17.29
N ARG A 112 18.26 7.05 16.66
CA ARG A 112 18.89 8.34 16.39
C ARG A 112 18.71 8.70 14.92
N ARG A 113 18.24 9.92 14.67
CA ARG A 113 18.06 10.47 13.32
C ARG A 113 18.97 11.68 13.11
N ILE A 114 19.31 11.96 11.87
CA ILE A 114 20.11 13.13 11.49
C ILE A 114 19.17 14.31 11.23
N ASP A 115 19.40 15.40 11.96
CA ASP A 115 18.73 16.69 11.76
C ASP A 115 19.26 17.32 10.46
N PRO A 116 18.40 17.59 9.45
CA PRO A 116 18.84 18.18 8.18
C PRO A 116 19.32 19.63 8.33
N PHE A 117 19.01 20.32 9.43
CA PHE A 117 19.37 21.72 9.65
C PHE A 117 20.80 21.89 10.16
N ASP A 118 21.25 21.00 11.07
CA ASP A 118 22.59 21.09 11.65
C ASP A 118 23.48 19.85 11.41
N GLY A 119 22.94 18.83 10.75
CA GLY A 119 23.65 17.59 10.41
C GLY A 119 23.95 16.70 11.62
N LYS A 120 23.43 17.01 12.82
CA LYS A 120 23.72 16.25 14.04
C LYS A 120 22.71 15.14 14.26
N ARG A 121 23.16 14.13 15.02
CA ARG A 121 22.34 12.99 15.42
C ARG A 121 21.65 13.28 16.74
N TYR A 122 20.34 13.11 16.77
CA TYR A 122 19.52 13.25 17.98
C TYR A 122 18.71 11.98 18.20
N SER A 123 18.45 11.62 19.45
CA SER A 123 17.26 10.83 19.81
C SER A 123 16.03 11.72 19.87
N LEU A 124 14.82 11.16 19.80
CA LEU A 124 13.60 11.94 19.92
C LEU A 124 13.56 12.74 21.23
N ALA A 125 14.04 12.17 22.33
CA ALA A 125 14.13 12.86 23.62
C ALA A 125 15.07 14.08 23.57
N GLN A 126 16.24 13.93 22.93
CA GLN A 126 17.19 15.04 22.77
C GLN A 126 16.64 16.13 21.83
N LEU A 127 15.91 15.73 20.78
CA LEU A 127 15.27 16.67 19.86
C LEU A 127 14.15 17.46 20.57
N LEU A 128 13.34 16.78 21.39
CA LEU A 128 12.30 17.41 22.20
C LEU A 128 12.91 18.44 23.14
N GLU A 129 13.98 18.09 23.86
CA GLU A 129 14.64 19.02 24.78
C GLU A 129 15.26 20.23 24.06
N LYS A 130 15.83 20.02 22.86
CA LYS A 130 16.43 21.09 22.05
C LYS A 130 15.41 22.11 21.54
N TYR A 131 14.21 21.64 21.17
CA TYR A 131 13.22 22.45 20.46
C TYR A 131 11.96 22.78 21.29
N LYS A 132 11.85 22.30 22.53
CA LYS A 132 10.65 22.48 23.39
C LYS A 132 10.22 23.93 23.59
N ASP A 133 11.17 24.86 23.64
CA ASP A 133 10.88 26.28 23.89
C ASP A 133 10.47 27.02 22.62
N GLN A 134 10.68 26.43 21.44
CA GLN A 134 10.42 27.04 20.13
C GLN A 134 9.22 26.43 19.41
N TYR A 135 8.93 25.15 19.68
CA TYR A 135 7.90 24.39 18.96
C TYR A 135 7.11 23.50 19.91
N ARG A 136 5.86 23.20 19.56
CA ARG A 136 5.04 22.27 20.33
C ARG A 136 5.54 20.85 20.12
N GLU A 137 5.39 20.00 21.14
CA GLU A 137 5.80 18.59 21.10
C GLU A 137 5.27 17.83 19.88
N LYS A 138 4.02 18.11 19.47
CA LYS A 138 3.40 17.50 18.28
C LYS A 138 4.15 17.88 16.99
N ASP A 139 4.58 19.12 16.88
CA ASP A 139 5.28 19.64 15.69
C ASP A 139 6.70 19.09 15.64
N ILE A 140 7.37 18.98 16.80
CA ILE A 140 8.69 18.35 16.93
C ILE A 140 8.63 16.85 16.55
N LYS A 141 7.59 16.13 17.00
CA LYS A 141 7.35 14.73 16.61
C LYS A 141 7.04 14.59 15.12
N SER A 142 6.32 15.54 14.53
CA SER A 142 6.06 15.58 13.09
C SER A 142 7.36 15.79 12.31
N TYR A 143 8.19 16.73 12.75
CA TYR A 143 9.51 17.01 12.20
C TYR A 143 10.45 15.79 12.26
N TRP A 144 10.50 15.11 13.41
CA TRP A 144 11.25 13.86 13.61
C TRP A 144 10.88 12.77 12.58
N ARG A 145 9.58 12.60 12.30
CA ARG A 145 9.10 11.55 11.39
C ARG A 145 9.30 11.88 9.92
N ASN A 146 9.08 13.14 9.55
CA ASN A 146 8.89 13.54 8.16
C ASN A 146 10.10 14.25 7.56
N ALA A 147 10.93 14.92 8.37
CA ALA A 147 12.04 15.73 7.89
C ALA A 147 13.42 15.15 8.27
N MET A 148 13.54 14.49 9.43
CA MET A 148 14.81 13.91 9.85
C MET A 148 15.09 12.57 9.18
N LYS A 149 16.34 12.37 8.76
CA LYS A 149 16.75 11.16 8.04
C LYS A 149 17.04 10.03 9.03
N PRO A 150 16.54 8.80 8.77
CA PRO A 150 17.01 7.62 9.47
C PRO A 150 18.52 7.50 9.30
N ASN A 151 19.21 7.07 10.37
CA ASN A 151 20.63 6.79 10.30
C ASN A 151 20.85 5.43 9.59
N GLU A 152 20.59 5.37 8.29
CA GLU A 152 20.94 4.22 7.45
C GLU A 152 22.45 4.17 7.21
N TYR A 153 22.97 2.95 7.25
CA TYR A 153 24.39 2.59 7.11
C TYR A 153 25.03 3.26 5.89
N LEU A 154 26.20 3.86 6.08
CA LEU A 154 27.14 4.04 4.97
C LEU A 154 27.43 2.65 4.42
N VAL A 155 26.94 2.34 3.22
CA VAL A 155 27.56 1.32 2.40
C VAL A 155 28.93 1.90 2.06
N VAL A 156 29.94 1.40 2.74
CA VAL A 156 31.34 1.70 2.41
C VAL A 156 31.65 0.83 1.20
N ASP A 157 32.00 1.46 0.08
CA ASP A 157 32.56 0.78 -1.11
C ASP A 157 33.85 0.03 -0.78
#